data_AF-A0A3D9SKB4-F1
#
_entry.id   AF-A0A3D9SKB4-F1
#
_cell.length_a   1.000
_cell.length_b   1.000
_cell.length_c   1.000
_cell.angle_alpha   90.00
_cell.angle_beta   90.00
_cell.angle_gamma   90.00
#
_symmetry.space_group_name_H-M   'P 1'
#
loop_
_entity.id
_entity.type
_entity.pdbx_description
1 polymer ?
#
loop_
_entity_poly.entity_id
_entity_poly.type
_entity_poly.pdbx_seq_one_letter_code
_entity_poly.pdbx_strand_id
1 'polypeptide(L)'
;MCDEGRAGQRLTGAAMGVQGERIFAAIAERGFPDPWATLGEHLSWESAHAVHLKAAIDQARKDPTPDAHGRVTRLFDRKAANLADAAELLTTVLAEYDQSGMWALLDERAARLDIDDVSERWAGGLVAHPFPIALLSLQFNWRYMKEHGVRAFYEMTGRYVRDLISSNTRWREAFETERATGLLDRVTTVECDLVSEEAPMHCDICKKTITALLYLD
;
A
#
# COMPACT_ATOMS: atom_id res chain seq x y z
N MET A 1 16.50 -54.60 -31.83
CA MET A 1 16.63 -53.86 -33.10
C MET A 1 15.34 -53.09 -33.30
N CYS A 2 15.19 -51.81 -32.97
CA CYS A 2 16.14 -50.73 -32.64
C CYS A 2 15.60 -50.02 -31.38
N ASP A 3 16.42 -49.70 -30.37
CA ASP A 3 17.29 -48.50 -30.30
C ASP A 3 16.56 -47.21 -30.68
N GLU A 4 16.69 -46.09 -30.00
CA GLU A 4 17.21 -45.67 -28.69
C GLU A 4 16.98 -44.14 -28.70
N GLY A 5 16.91 -43.49 -27.55
CA GLY A 5 17.30 -42.09 -27.45
C GLY A 5 16.27 -41.02 -27.83
N ARG A 6 15.49 -40.59 -26.82
CA ARG A 6 15.41 -39.15 -26.49
C ARG A 6 15.16 -39.00 -25.00
N ALA A 7 16.21 -39.32 -24.25
CA ALA A 7 16.45 -38.72 -22.96
C ALA A 7 16.77 -37.22 -23.15
N GLY A 8 16.35 -36.40 -22.18
CA GLY A 8 17.04 -35.13 -21.92
C GLY A 8 16.24 -33.86 -22.16
N GLN A 9 15.06 -33.72 -21.55
CA GLN A 9 14.66 -32.41 -21.04
C GLN A 9 14.55 -32.53 -19.52
N ARG A 10 15.71 -32.49 -18.85
CA ARG A 10 15.77 -31.96 -17.49
C ARG A 10 15.51 -30.47 -17.64
N LEU A 11 14.25 -30.08 -17.48
CA LEU A 11 13.97 -28.74 -17.01
C LEU A 11 14.72 -28.61 -15.70
N THR A 12 15.72 -27.73 -15.69
CA THR A 12 16.34 -27.22 -14.48
C THR A 12 15.24 -26.58 -13.67
N GLY A 13 14.61 -27.36 -12.80
CA GLY A 13 13.72 -26.85 -11.78
C GLY A 13 14.54 -25.93 -10.90
N ALA A 14 14.43 -24.62 -11.13
CA ALA A 14 14.64 -23.66 -10.05
C ALA A 14 13.83 -24.19 -8.86
N ALA A 15 14.44 -24.20 -7.68
CA ALA A 15 13.82 -24.73 -6.49
C ALA A 15 12.65 -23.79 -6.10
N MET A 16 11.48 -24.03 -6.70
CA MET A 16 10.25 -23.32 -6.43
C MET A 16 9.92 -23.44 -4.93
N GLY A 17 9.53 -22.31 -4.34
CA GLY A 17 9.22 -22.11 -2.93
C GLY A 17 10.39 -21.70 -2.03
N VAL A 18 11.64 -21.58 -2.53
CA VAL A 18 12.79 -21.35 -1.63
C VAL A 18 12.90 -19.91 -1.14
N GLN A 19 12.72 -18.91 -2.02
CA GLN A 19 12.82 -17.51 -1.60
C GLN A 19 11.61 -17.13 -0.73
N GLY A 20 10.41 -17.48 -1.18
CA GLY A 20 9.16 -17.22 -0.47
C GLY A 20 9.18 -17.77 0.95
N GLU A 21 9.57 -19.02 1.16
CA GLU A 21 9.62 -19.62 2.50
C GLU A 21 10.69 -18.97 3.40
N ARG A 22 11.87 -18.62 2.84
CA ARG A 22 12.91 -17.91 3.61
C ARG A 22 12.43 -16.55 4.09
N ILE A 23 11.76 -15.78 3.23
CA ILE A 23 11.21 -14.48 3.60
C ILE A 23 10.12 -14.65 4.67
N PHE A 24 9.22 -15.62 4.52
CA PHE A 24 8.18 -15.88 5.53
C PHE A 24 8.75 -16.35 6.87
N ALA A 25 9.82 -17.15 6.86
CA ALA A 25 10.54 -17.53 8.07
C ALA A 25 11.13 -16.30 8.78
N ALA A 26 11.73 -15.37 8.03
CA ALA A 26 12.23 -14.11 8.58
C ALA A 26 11.10 -13.22 9.13
N ILE A 27 9.94 -13.16 8.46
CA ILE A 27 8.75 -12.46 8.99
C ILE A 27 8.26 -13.12 10.28
N ALA A 28 8.22 -14.45 10.35
CA ALA A 28 7.79 -15.17 11.55
C ALA A 28 8.74 -14.93 12.74
N GLU A 29 10.04 -14.80 12.48
CA GLU A 29 11.05 -14.54 13.51
C GLU A 29 11.07 -13.06 13.95
N ARG A 30 10.98 -12.12 13.01
CA ARG A 30 11.33 -10.70 13.24
C ARG A 30 10.16 -9.74 13.08
N GLY A 31 9.05 -10.20 12.53
CA GLY A 31 7.93 -9.35 12.14
C GLY A 31 8.19 -8.55 10.87
N PHE A 32 7.27 -7.64 10.56
CA PHE A 32 7.46 -6.68 9.46
C PHE A 32 8.43 -5.57 9.89
N PRO A 33 9.40 -5.20 9.05
CA PRO A 33 10.39 -4.18 9.38
C PRO A 33 9.78 -2.77 9.42
N ASP A 34 10.21 -1.99 10.41
CA ASP A 34 10.00 -0.55 10.43
C ASP A 34 10.87 0.16 9.37
N PRO A 35 10.45 1.33 8.87
CA PRO A 35 9.18 2.01 9.18
C PRO A 35 8.00 1.58 8.29
N TRP A 36 8.20 0.55 7.46
CA TRP A 36 7.17 0.07 6.53
C TRP A 36 5.97 -0.56 7.22
N ALA A 37 6.18 -1.16 8.40
CA ALA A 37 5.09 -1.58 9.26
C ALA A 37 4.21 -0.39 9.66
N THR A 38 4.81 0.66 10.22
CA THR A 38 4.11 1.90 10.61
C THR A 38 3.41 2.57 9.43
N LEU A 39 4.05 2.67 8.27
CA LEU A 39 3.43 3.25 7.09
C LEU A 39 2.20 2.45 6.63
N GLY A 40 2.29 1.11 6.63
CA GLY A 40 1.16 0.24 6.31
C GLY A 40 -0.03 0.44 7.27
N GLU A 41 0.25 0.68 8.55
CA GLU A 41 -0.77 0.99 9.55
C GLU A 41 -1.44 2.35 9.30
N HIS A 42 -0.66 3.41 9.06
CA HIS A 42 -1.21 4.73 8.73
C HIS A 42 -2.15 4.65 7.52
N LEU A 43 -1.76 3.92 6.49
CA LEU A 43 -2.56 3.79 5.29
C LEU A 43 -3.77 2.85 5.46
N SER A 44 -3.76 1.95 6.44
CA SER A 44 -4.96 1.21 6.84
C SER A 44 -5.94 2.11 7.61
N TRP A 45 -5.41 2.97 8.48
CA TRP A 45 -6.19 3.96 9.22
C TRP A 45 -6.80 5.04 8.32
N GLU A 46 -6.12 5.41 7.24
CA GLU A 46 -6.63 6.32 6.21
C GLU A 46 -8.05 5.95 5.78
N SER A 47 -8.28 4.66 5.53
CA SER A 47 -9.52 4.16 4.95
C SER A 47 -10.58 3.97 6.03
N ALA A 48 -10.16 3.50 7.22
CA ALA A 48 -11.01 3.50 8.40
C ALA A 48 -11.50 4.92 8.73
N HIS A 49 -10.65 5.94 8.60
CA HIS A 49 -11.05 7.34 8.75
C HIS A 49 -12.06 7.76 7.70
N ALA A 50 -11.90 7.37 6.43
CA ALA A 50 -12.84 7.69 5.36
C ALA A 50 -14.24 7.10 5.62
N VAL A 51 -14.31 5.83 6.05
CA VAL A 51 -15.59 5.19 6.43
C VAL A 51 -16.27 5.95 7.58
N HIS A 52 -15.52 6.28 8.63
CA HIS A 52 -16.05 7.05 9.75
C HIS A 52 -16.50 8.46 9.35
N LEU A 53 -15.74 9.10 8.45
CA LEU A 53 -16.01 10.43 7.95
C LEU A 53 -17.30 10.46 7.13
N LYS A 54 -17.48 9.52 6.19
CA LYS A 54 -18.71 9.35 5.41
C LYS A 54 -19.93 9.19 6.31
N ALA A 55 -19.85 8.30 7.29
CA ALA A 55 -20.94 8.09 8.25
C ALA A 55 -21.25 9.36 9.07
N ALA A 56 -20.23 10.12 9.46
CA ALA A 56 -20.42 11.36 10.21
C ALA A 56 -21.01 12.48 9.33
N ILE A 57 -20.60 12.60 8.07
CA ILE A 57 -21.14 13.55 7.09
C ILE A 57 -22.62 13.23 6.84
N ASP A 58 -22.96 11.97 6.59
CA ASP A 58 -24.35 11.57 6.35
C ASP A 58 -25.24 11.81 7.58
N GLN A 59 -24.71 11.65 8.79
CA GLN A 59 -25.42 12.02 10.00
C GLN A 59 -25.62 13.54 10.10
N ALA A 60 -24.58 14.34 9.86
CA ALA A 60 -24.67 15.79 9.90
C ALA A 60 -25.64 16.36 8.87
N ARG A 61 -25.76 15.72 7.69
CA ARG A 61 -26.74 16.08 6.67
C ARG A 61 -28.18 15.80 7.11
N LYS A 62 -28.41 14.77 7.93
CA LYS A 62 -29.75 14.41 8.45
C LYS A 62 -30.15 15.24 9.67
N ASP A 63 -29.19 15.55 10.54
CA ASP A 63 -29.39 16.28 11.78
C ASP A 63 -28.23 17.27 12.01
N PRO A 64 -28.32 18.51 11.45
CA PRO A 64 -27.21 19.46 11.37
C PRO A 64 -26.99 20.23 12.67
N THR A 65 -26.58 19.53 13.72
CA THR A 65 -26.23 20.13 15.01
C THR A 65 -24.77 20.60 15.03
N PRO A 66 -24.41 21.60 15.87
CA PRO A 66 -23.01 21.97 16.09
C PRO A 66 -22.11 20.79 16.47
N ASP A 67 -22.64 19.83 17.25
CA ASP A 67 -21.92 18.63 17.65
C ASP A 67 -21.66 17.67 16.48
N ALA A 68 -22.66 17.48 15.60
CA ALA A 68 -22.50 16.68 14.39
C ALA A 68 -21.43 17.27 13.45
N HIS A 69 -21.45 18.59 13.25
CA HIS A 69 -20.41 19.28 12.49
C HIS A 69 -19.03 19.15 13.15
N GLY A 70 -18.94 19.40 14.46
CA GLY A 70 -17.68 19.28 15.20
C GLY A 70 -17.09 17.86 15.12
N ARG A 71 -17.94 16.83 15.04
CA ARG A 71 -17.49 15.44 14.81
C ARG A 71 -16.86 15.26 13.43
N VAL A 72 -17.48 15.80 12.37
CA VAL A 72 -16.93 15.75 11.00
C VAL A 72 -15.59 16.46 10.93
N THR A 73 -15.50 17.68 11.46
CA THR A 73 -14.25 18.46 11.48
C THR A 73 -13.11 17.70 12.17
N ARG A 74 -13.38 17.11 13.36
CA ARG A 74 -12.38 16.29 14.07
C ARG A 74 -11.93 15.06 13.29
N LEU A 75 -12.81 14.46 12.49
CA LEU A 75 -12.45 13.31 11.66
C LEU A 75 -11.55 13.72 10.49
N PHE A 76 -11.84 14.86 9.84
CA PHE A 76 -10.93 15.44 8.85
C PHE A 76 -9.56 15.75 9.43
N ASP A 77 -9.50 16.35 10.63
CA ASP A 77 -8.24 16.68 11.28
C ASP A 77 -7.43 15.42 11.64
N ARG A 78 -8.09 14.37 12.15
CA ARG A 78 -7.43 13.08 12.43
C ARG A 78 -6.88 12.42 11.17
N LYS A 79 -7.68 12.39 10.09
CA LYS A 79 -7.26 11.84 8.80
C LYS A 79 -6.08 12.62 8.22
N ALA A 80 -6.10 13.95 8.33
CA ALA A 80 -5.02 14.82 7.89
C ALA A 80 -3.73 14.57 8.68
N ALA A 81 -3.81 14.48 10.02
CA ALA A 81 -2.65 14.18 10.86
C ALA A 81 -2.03 12.82 10.51
N ASN A 82 -2.85 11.77 10.39
CA ASN A 82 -2.39 10.44 10.01
C ASN A 82 -1.68 10.41 8.64
N LEU A 83 -2.18 11.17 7.65
CA LEU A 83 -1.54 11.27 6.35
C LEU A 83 -0.24 12.11 6.38
N ALA A 84 -0.17 13.12 7.24
CA ALA A 84 1.04 13.90 7.47
C ALA A 84 2.14 13.03 8.08
N ASP A 85 1.81 12.21 9.09
CA ASP A 85 2.73 11.26 9.71
C ASP A 85 3.28 10.26 8.67
N ALA A 86 2.40 9.71 7.82
CA ALA A 86 2.82 8.83 6.72
C ALA A 86 3.76 9.52 5.72
N ALA A 87 3.51 10.78 5.38
CA ALA A 87 4.36 11.56 4.47
C ALA A 87 5.73 11.88 5.09
N GLU A 88 5.77 12.17 6.39
CA GLU A 88 7.00 12.42 7.14
C GLU A 88 7.87 11.15 7.20
N LEU A 89 7.27 9.99 7.48
CA LEU A 89 7.97 8.71 7.47
C LEU A 89 8.66 8.45 6.12
N LEU A 90 7.95 8.63 5.00
CA LEU A 90 8.53 8.45 3.67
C LEU A 90 9.65 9.44 3.38
N THR A 91 9.49 10.70 3.80
CA THR A 91 10.50 11.75 3.62
C THR A 91 11.79 11.40 4.39
N THR A 92 11.65 10.95 5.63
CA THR A 92 12.77 10.53 6.48
C THR A 92 13.53 9.36 5.86
N VAL A 93 12.82 8.30 5.45
CA VAL A 93 13.48 7.12 4.85
C VAL A 93 14.19 7.47 3.55
N LEU A 94 13.56 8.28 2.69
CA LEU A 94 14.20 8.72 1.45
C LEU A 94 15.54 9.41 1.73
N ALA A 95 15.57 10.32 2.71
CA ALA A 95 16.78 11.04 3.11
C ALA A 95 17.85 10.13 3.73
N GLU A 96 17.45 9.16 4.56
CA GLU A 96 18.37 8.19 5.17
C GLU A 96 18.98 7.25 4.13
N TYR A 97 18.19 6.78 3.17
CA TYR A 97 18.65 5.85 2.15
C TYR A 97 19.55 6.54 1.12
N ASP A 98 19.34 7.83 0.86
CA ASP A 98 20.24 8.67 0.07
C ASP A 98 21.65 8.76 0.64
N GLN A 99 21.80 8.60 1.96
CA GLN A 99 23.08 8.73 2.66
C GLN A 99 23.76 7.39 2.95
N SER A 100 23.00 6.29 2.97
CA SER A 100 23.48 4.98 3.44
C SER A 100 23.86 3.99 2.34
N GLY A 101 23.62 4.32 1.06
CA GLY A 101 23.84 3.40 -0.06
C GLY A 101 22.78 2.28 -0.16
N MET A 102 21.72 2.37 0.65
CA MET A 102 20.65 1.36 0.71
C MET A 102 19.97 1.14 -0.64
N TRP A 103 19.88 2.16 -1.50
CA TRP A 103 19.28 2.02 -2.83
C TRP A 103 19.96 0.96 -3.69
N ALA A 104 21.29 0.96 -3.75
CA ALA A 104 22.04 -0.02 -4.55
C ALA A 104 21.82 -1.46 -4.02
N LEU A 105 21.79 -1.63 -2.70
CA LEU A 105 21.51 -2.92 -2.06
C LEU A 105 20.09 -3.39 -2.40
N LEU A 106 19.09 -2.51 -2.28
CA LEU A 106 17.71 -2.87 -2.56
C LEU A 106 17.48 -3.14 -4.05
N ASP A 107 18.14 -2.41 -4.95
CA ASP A 107 18.08 -2.65 -6.40
C ASP A 107 18.69 -4.01 -6.76
N GLU A 108 19.83 -4.38 -6.16
CA GLU A 108 20.42 -5.72 -6.34
C GLU A 108 19.44 -6.81 -5.89
N ARG A 109 18.81 -6.62 -4.72
CA ARG A 109 17.81 -7.56 -4.20
C ARG A 109 16.57 -7.62 -5.09
N ALA A 110 16.07 -6.48 -5.57
CA ALA A 110 14.95 -6.45 -6.52
C ALA A 110 15.28 -7.21 -7.80
N ALA A 111 16.50 -7.06 -8.33
CA ALA A 111 16.96 -7.81 -9.50
C ALA A 111 16.94 -9.33 -9.25
N ARG A 112 17.40 -9.79 -8.08
CA ARG A 112 17.45 -11.21 -7.68
C ARG A 112 16.11 -11.82 -7.25
N LEU A 113 15.11 -11.01 -6.92
CA LEU A 113 13.82 -11.49 -6.44
C LEU A 113 13.13 -12.35 -7.52
N ASP A 114 12.83 -13.61 -7.19
CA ASP A 114 12.00 -14.46 -8.03
C ASP A 114 10.53 -14.16 -7.74
N ILE A 115 9.90 -13.41 -8.64
CA ILE A 115 8.53 -12.93 -8.45
C ILE A 115 7.53 -14.08 -8.44
N ASP A 116 7.76 -15.14 -9.21
CA ASP A 116 6.81 -16.25 -9.30
C ASP A 116 6.89 -17.11 -8.03
N ASP A 117 8.09 -17.40 -7.55
CA ASP A 117 8.36 -18.11 -6.29
C ASP A 117 7.75 -17.39 -5.08
N VAL A 118 8.03 -16.09 -4.95
CA VAL A 118 7.50 -15.28 -3.85
C VAL A 118 5.98 -15.11 -4.00
N SER A 119 5.45 -14.96 -5.22
CA SER A 119 4.01 -14.88 -5.43
C SER A 119 3.27 -16.14 -4.99
N GLU A 120 3.80 -17.33 -5.30
CA GLU A 120 3.21 -18.61 -4.90
C GLU A 120 3.02 -18.68 -3.38
N ARG A 121 4.07 -18.30 -2.63
CA ARG A 121 4.02 -18.33 -1.18
C ARG A 121 3.02 -17.33 -0.58
N TRP A 122 2.93 -16.12 -1.14
CA TRP A 122 1.96 -15.11 -0.71
C TRP A 122 0.52 -15.49 -1.06
N ALA A 123 0.30 -16.17 -2.19
CA ALA A 123 -1.02 -16.63 -2.62
C ALA A 123 -1.65 -17.60 -1.61
N GLY A 124 -0.84 -18.43 -0.93
CA GLY A 124 -1.33 -19.37 0.08
C GLY A 124 -2.01 -18.72 1.30
N GLY A 125 -1.77 -17.43 1.54
CA GLY A 125 -2.42 -16.68 2.64
C GLY A 125 -3.69 -15.93 2.24
N LEU A 126 -4.06 -15.93 0.96
CA LEU A 126 -5.22 -15.19 0.48
C LEU A 126 -6.50 -16.01 0.61
N VAL A 127 -7.56 -15.38 1.12
CA VAL A 127 -8.93 -15.93 1.02
C VAL A 127 -9.38 -15.81 -0.44
N ALA A 128 -10.25 -16.72 -0.89
CA ALA A 128 -10.76 -16.79 -2.26
C ALA A 128 -11.65 -15.60 -2.65
N HIS A 129 -11.05 -14.41 -2.83
CA HIS A 129 -11.66 -13.35 -3.62
C HIS A 129 -11.44 -13.69 -5.12
N PRO A 130 -12.48 -13.69 -5.97
CA PRO A 130 -12.36 -14.08 -7.38
C PRO A 130 -11.35 -13.25 -8.19
N PHE A 131 -11.08 -12.03 -7.74
CA PHE A 131 -10.07 -11.14 -8.31
C PHE A 131 -8.95 -10.91 -7.27
N PRO A 132 -7.76 -11.53 -7.41
CA PRO A 132 -6.71 -11.50 -6.38
C PRO A 132 -5.91 -10.19 -6.41
N ILE A 133 -6.59 -9.05 -6.23
CA ILE A 133 -6.01 -7.71 -6.39
C ILE A 133 -4.76 -7.48 -5.54
N ALA A 134 -4.73 -8.02 -4.31
CA ALA A 134 -3.56 -7.95 -3.45
C ALA A 134 -2.32 -8.62 -4.08
N LEU A 135 -2.49 -9.82 -4.65
CA LEU A 135 -1.39 -10.54 -5.31
C LEU A 135 -0.94 -9.82 -6.58
N LEU A 136 -1.89 -9.38 -7.40
CA LEU A 136 -1.59 -8.64 -8.63
C LEU A 136 -0.84 -7.33 -8.32
N SER A 137 -1.19 -6.67 -7.23
CA SER A 137 -0.51 -5.44 -6.77
C SER A 137 0.92 -5.70 -6.30
N LEU A 138 1.14 -6.78 -5.54
CA LEU A 138 2.51 -7.20 -5.14
C LEU A 138 3.38 -7.44 -6.38
N GLN A 139 2.86 -8.23 -7.33
CA GLN A 139 3.56 -8.54 -8.56
C GLN A 139 3.84 -7.30 -9.40
N PHE A 140 2.86 -6.40 -9.53
CA PHE A 140 3.05 -5.12 -10.21
C PHE A 140 4.20 -4.33 -9.57
N ASN A 141 4.20 -4.16 -8.24
CA ASN A 141 5.21 -3.37 -7.55
C ASN A 141 6.62 -3.99 -7.67
N TRP A 142 6.74 -5.32 -7.55
CA TRP A 142 8.04 -5.98 -7.74
C TRP A 142 8.57 -5.84 -9.17
N ARG A 143 7.70 -5.95 -10.19
CA ARG A 143 8.09 -5.69 -11.59
C ARG A 143 8.48 -4.23 -11.80
N TYR A 144 7.71 -3.30 -11.24
CA TYR A 144 7.99 -1.87 -11.28
C TYR A 144 9.37 -1.55 -10.70
N MET A 145 9.72 -2.11 -9.54
CA MET A 145 11.04 -1.92 -8.93
C MET A 145 12.18 -2.52 -9.74
N LYS A 146 11.97 -3.69 -10.38
CA LYS A 146 12.98 -4.26 -11.30
C LYS A 146 13.21 -3.38 -12.52
N GLU A 147 12.18 -2.72 -13.04
CA GLU A 147 12.25 -1.89 -14.24
C GLU A 147 12.78 -0.48 -13.96
N HIS A 148 12.36 0.12 -12.85
CA HIS A 148 12.59 1.55 -12.57
C HIS A 148 13.48 1.81 -11.34
N GLY A 149 13.86 0.77 -10.62
CA GLY A 149 14.58 0.86 -9.35
C GLY A 149 13.67 1.01 -8.13
N VAL A 150 14.17 0.63 -6.97
CA VAL A 150 13.43 0.66 -5.70
C VAL A 150 13.17 2.09 -5.25
N ARG A 151 14.08 3.04 -5.53
CA ARG A 151 13.84 4.46 -5.25
C ARG A 151 12.58 4.98 -5.95
N ALA A 152 12.39 4.63 -7.23
CA ALA A 152 11.24 5.09 -8.00
C ALA A 152 9.92 4.62 -7.37
N PHE A 153 9.91 3.41 -6.78
CA PHE A 153 8.76 2.90 -6.03
C PHE A 153 8.49 3.75 -4.77
N TYR A 154 9.51 4.10 -3.98
CA TYR A 154 9.34 4.98 -2.81
C TYR A 154 8.80 6.36 -3.21
N GLU A 155 9.31 6.94 -4.29
CA GLU A 155 8.84 8.22 -4.82
C GLU A 155 7.39 8.13 -5.34
N MET A 156 7.01 7.00 -5.95
CA MET A 156 5.63 6.71 -6.35
C MET A 156 4.72 6.63 -5.12
N THR A 157 5.11 5.90 -4.07
CA THR A 157 4.36 5.85 -2.81
C THR A 157 4.25 7.24 -2.18
N GLY A 158 5.32 8.05 -2.22
CA GLY A 158 5.29 9.43 -1.74
C GLY A 158 4.35 10.34 -2.54
N ARG A 159 4.27 10.19 -3.86
CA ARG A 159 3.26 10.87 -4.69
C ARG A 159 1.84 10.45 -4.28
N TYR A 160 1.62 9.16 -4.14
CA TYR A 160 0.33 8.61 -3.73
C TYR A 160 -0.17 9.18 -2.39
N VAL A 161 0.70 9.26 -1.36
CA VAL A 161 0.32 9.89 -0.08
C VAL A 161 -0.03 11.38 -0.23
N ARG A 162 0.69 12.12 -1.08
CA ARG A 162 0.34 13.53 -1.37
C ARG A 162 -1.00 13.67 -2.09
N ASP A 163 -1.34 12.73 -2.96
CA ASP A 163 -2.63 12.71 -3.65
C ASP A 163 -3.77 12.41 -2.65
N LEU A 164 -3.55 11.52 -1.68
CA LEU A 164 -4.48 11.27 -0.56
C LEU A 164 -4.69 12.53 0.30
N ILE A 165 -3.62 13.26 0.63
CA ILE A 165 -3.70 14.53 1.37
C ILE A 165 -4.54 15.55 0.58
N SER A 166 -4.26 15.69 -0.71
CA SER A 166 -4.97 16.62 -1.59
C SER A 166 -6.47 16.26 -1.70
N SER A 167 -6.78 14.97 -1.82
CA SER A 167 -8.14 14.45 -1.82
C SER A 167 -8.87 14.75 -0.51
N ASN A 168 -8.22 14.53 0.64
CA ASN A 168 -8.81 14.83 1.95
C ASN A 168 -9.10 16.33 2.14
N THR A 169 -8.19 17.20 1.70
CA THR A 169 -8.40 18.66 1.71
C THR A 169 -9.59 19.06 0.85
N ARG A 170 -9.66 18.54 -0.38
CA ARG A 170 -10.79 18.79 -1.29
C ARG A 170 -12.13 18.34 -0.71
N TRP A 171 -12.16 17.17 -0.07
CA TRP A 171 -13.36 16.67 0.58
C TRP A 171 -13.81 17.57 1.74
N ARG A 172 -12.85 18.06 2.55
CA ARG A 172 -13.15 19.02 3.62
C ARG A 172 -13.74 20.31 3.07
N GLU A 173 -13.12 20.88 2.05
CA GLU A 173 -13.58 22.11 1.40
C GLU A 173 -14.99 21.96 0.81
N ALA A 174 -15.27 20.83 0.17
CA ALA A 174 -16.60 20.52 -0.31
C ALA A 174 -17.60 20.48 0.85
N PHE A 175 -17.33 19.72 1.92
CA PHE A 175 -18.22 19.65 3.09
C PHE A 175 -18.47 21.02 3.75
N GLU A 176 -17.44 21.85 3.92
CA GLU A 176 -17.61 23.20 4.46
C GLU A 176 -18.43 24.11 3.54
N THR A 177 -18.29 23.94 2.22
CA THR A 177 -19.13 24.63 1.23
C THR A 177 -20.57 24.16 1.30
N GLU A 178 -20.82 22.85 1.46
CA GLU A 178 -22.16 22.32 1.71
C GLU A 178 -22.78 22.95 2.94
N ARG A 179 -22.01 23.09 4.02
CA ARG A 179 -22.47 23.71 5.27
C ARG A 179 -22.80 25.18 5.11
N ALA A 180 -21.98 25.93 4.35
CA ALA A 180 -22.18 27.35 4.16
C ALA A 180 -23.36 27.68 3.23
N THR A 181 -23.63 26.81 2.24
CA THR A 181 -24.57 27.10 1.15
C THR A 181 -25.84 26.26 1.17
N GLY A 182 -25.83 25.13 1.87
CA GLY A 182 -26.87 24.10 1.81
C GLY A 182 -26.85 23.25 0.53
N LEU A 183 -25.91 23.48 -0.40
CA LEU A 183 -25.80 22.73 -1.66
C LEU A 183 -24.89 21.52 -1.47
N LEU A 184 -25.42 20.32 -1.69
CA LEU A 184 -24.68 19.07 -1.51
C LEU A 184 -23.80 18.74 -2.73
N ASP A 185 -22.51 18.51 -2.50
CA ASP A 185 -21.55 18.00 -3.47
C ASP A 185 -21.33 16.49 -3.29
N ARG A 186 -22.24 15.75 -3.90
CA ARG A 186 -22.20 14.27 -3.89
C ARG A 186 -21.06 13.72 -4.75
N VAL A 187 -20.62 14.46 -5.77
CA VAL A 187 -19.58 13.99 -6.70
C VAL A 187 -18.23 13.97 -5.98
N THR A 188 -17.85 15.07 -5.32
CA THR A 188 -16.62 15.11 -4.54
C THR A 188 -16.63 14.06 -3.43
N THR A 189 -17.78 13.85 -2.78
CA THR A 189 -17.91 12.78 -1.77
C THR A 189 -17.58 11.41 -2.35
N VAL A 190 -18.16 11.03 -3.51
CA VAL A 190 -17.91 9.73 -4.15
C VAL A 190 -16.46 9.59 -4.59
N GLU A 191 -15.89 10.61 -5.22
CA GLU A 191 -14.51 10.56 -5.72
C GLU A 191 -13.49 10.45 -4.59
N CYS A 192 -13.69 11.18 -3.48
CA CYS A 192 -12.80 11.11 -2.33
C CYS A 192 -12.97 9.82 -1.52
N ASP A 193 -14.18 9.26 -1.49
CA ASP A 193 -14.46 7.93 -0.94
C ASP A 193 -13.73 6.85 -1.73
N LEU A 194 -13.88 6.85 -3.07
CA LEU A 194 -13.19 5.90 -3.96
C LEU A 194 -11.67 5.93 -3.79
N VAL A 195 -11.07 7.13 -3.75
CA VAL A 195 -9.63 7.29 -3.51
C VAL A 195 -9.21 6.68 -2.16
N SER A 196 -10.05 6.78 -1.13
CA SER A 196 -9.78 6.22 0.19
C SER A 196 -10.08 4.72 0.29
N GLU A 197 -10.97 4.19 -0.56
CA GLU A 197 -11.25 2.74 -0.68
C GLU A 197 -10.11 1.97 -1.36
N GLU A 198 -9.35 2.64 -2.22
CA GLU A 198 -8.16 2.08 -2.89
C GLU A 198 -6.95 1.97 -1.94
N ALA A 199 -6.84 2.85 -0.95
CA ALA A 199 -5.73 2.86 -0.01
C ALA A 199 -5.51 1.53 0.76
N PRO A 200 -6.49 0.94 1.46
CA PRO A 200 -6.25 -0.28 2.22
C PRO A 200 -5.98 -1.48 1.30
N MET A 201 -6.51 -1.46 0.06
CA MET A 201 -6.29 -2.52 -0.93
C MET A 201 -4.84 -2.54 -1.46
N HIS A 202 -4.16 -1.40 -1.46
CA HIS A 202 -2.82 -1.24 -2.04
C HIS A 202 -1.73 -0.81 -1.04
N CYS A 203 -2.09 -0.43 0.18
CA CYS A 203 -1.11 0.19 1.07
C CYS A 203 -0.46 -0.76 2.08
N ASP A 204 -1.19 -1.77 2.57
CA ASP A 204 -0.54 -2.89 3.25
C ASP A 204 0.25 -3.78 2.26
N ILE A 205 0.08 -3.56 0.96
CA ILE A 205 0.89 -4.15 -0.10
C ILE A 205 2.28 -3.52 -0.12
N CYS A 206 2.44 -2.22 0.13
CA CYS A 206 3.75 -1.57 0.12
C CYS A 206 4.67 -2.15 1.21
N LYS A 207 4.13 -2.37 2.42
CA LYS A 207 4.82 -3.07 3.51
C LYS A 207 5.32 -4.45 3.09
N LYS A 208 4.42 -5.29 2.57
CA LYS A 208 4.74 -6.65 2.10
C LYS A 208 5.76 -6.63 0.95
N THR A 209 5.60 -5.70 0.01
CA THR A 209 6.45 -5.52 -1.17
C THR A 209 7.90 -5.28 -0.75
N ILE A 210 8.15 -4.32 0.15
CA ILE A 210 9.50 -3.98 0.60
C ILE A 210 10.06 -5.00 1.59
N THR A 211 9.23 -5.61 2.43
CA THR A 211 9.67 -6.67 3.34
C THR A 211 10.27 -7.84 2.58
N ALA A 212 9.69 -8.20 1.42
CA ALA A 212 10.24 -9.22 0.55
C ALA A 212 11.68 -8.89 0.12
N LEU A 213 11.99 -7.62 -0.17
CA LEU A 213 13.36 -7.20 -0.49
C LEU A 213 14.25 -7.11 0.75
N LEU A 214 13.76 -6.59 1.87
CA LEU A 214 14.57 -6.43 3.08
C LEU A 214 15.02 -7.76 3.68
N TYR A 215 14.26 -8.83 3.48
CA TYR A 215 14.60 -10.18 3.93
C TYR A 215 15.10 -11.11 2.82
N LEU A 216 15.37 -10.56 1.63
CA LEU A 216 16.01 -11.29 0.55
C LEU A 216 17.53 -11.29 0.74
N ASP A 217 18.04 -12.36 1.34
CA ASP A 217 19.49 -12.64 1.47
C ASP A 217 19.99 -13.57 0.36
#